data_AF-A0A964E3B8-F1
#
_entry.id   AF-A0A964E3B8-F1
#
_cell.length_a   1.000
_cell.length_b   1.000
_cell.length_c   1.000
_cell.angle_alpha   90.00
_cell.angle_beta   90.00
_cell.angle_gamma   90.00
#
_symmetry.space_group_name_H-M   'P 1'
#
loop_
_entity.id
_entity.type
_entity.pdbx_description
1 polymer ?
#
loop_
_entity_poly.entity_id
_entity_poly.type
_entity_poly.pdbx_seq_one_letter_code
_entity_poly.pdbx_strand_id
1 'polypeptide(L)'
;MTKSPAKTEGRAKAKAPTPRAANKTRAAAVKRKVVDQFTQEFADEFCRLIREDHTIREIIAMPGMPSWSTIHGWMRRHASFKQDYLLARDASADIVEAKIIEISKTAKDKDSAAAARVQTSALQWVAGKRSARYGERVHHDLQHLDRNGNPADPQAVDIASLAMDKLTTAELKMLIYLYRKMGVILPHEPPPETIEHDSAGEVPALDEPHGDEDNDDD
;
A
#
# COMPACT_ATOMS: atom_id res chain seq x y z
N MET A 1 -29.68 -84.64 9.12
CA MET A 1 -29.28 -83.56 8.17
C MET A 1 -29.65 -82.21 8.78
N THR A 2 -28.95 -81.07 8.74
CA THR A 2 -27.61 -80.60 8.36
C THR A 2 -27.59 -79.11 8.76
N LYS A 3 -26.57 -78.67 9.51
CA LYS A 3 -25.92 -77.32 9.52
C LYS A 3 -26.70 -76.03 9.91
N SER A 4 -26.20 -75.37 10.96
CA SER A 4 -26.02 -73.90 11.17
C SER A 4 -25.34 -73.18 9.97
N PRO A 5 -25.05 -71.85 9.96
CA PRO A 5 -25.66 -70.66 10.59
C PRO A 5 -25.66 -69.39 9.65
N ALA A 6 -26.13 -68.26 10.20
CA ALA A 6 -25.67 -66.87 10.08
C ALA A 6 -25.00 -66.29 8.80
N LYS A 7 -25.40 -65.03 8.53
CA LYS A 7 -24.59 -63.87 8.06
C LYS A 7 -24.89 -63.38 6.63
N THR A 8 -25.50 -62.19 6.54
CA THR A 8 -25.27 -61.22 5.46
C THR A 8 -25.23 -59.83 6.12
N GLU A 9 -24.03 -59.32 6.40
CA GLU A 9 -23.27 -58.41 5.52
C GLU A 9 -23.89 -57.00 5.54
N GLY A 10 -23.30 -55.98 6.16
CA GLY A 10 -21.90 -55.62 6.05
C GLY A 10 -21.74 -54.51 5.03
N ARG A 11 -22.04 -53.28 5.47
CA ARG A 11 -21.80 -52.00 4.78
C ARG A 11 -20.44 -51.97 4.07
N ALA A 12 -20.44 -51.90 2.74
CA ALA A 12 -19.27 -51.52 1.95
C ALA A 12 -19.68 -50.58 0.80
N LYS A 13 -19.32 -49.30 0.95
CA LYS A 13 -19.42 -48.29 -0.12
C LYS A 13 -18.33 -48.59 -1.16
N ALA A 14 -18.72 -48.98 -2.38
CA ALA A 14 -17.80 -49.08 -3.51
C ALA A 14 -17.63 -47.72 -4.18
N LYS A 15 -16.42 -47.16 -4.07
CA LYS A 15 -15.95 -45.93 -4.70
C LYS A 15 -15.64 -46.23 -6.17
N ALA A 16 -16.29 -45.50 -7.09
CA ALA A 16 -16.01 -45.58 -8.52
C ALA A 16 -14.52 -45.26 -8.81
N PRO A 17 -13.83 -46.02 -9.68
CA PRO A 17 -12.46 -45.75 -10.04
C PRO A 17 -12.34 -44.56 -11.01
N THR A 18 -11.48 -43.61 -10.66
CA THR A 18 -11.08 -42.39 -11.39
C THR A 18 -10.44 -42.65 -12.77
N PRO A 19 -10.59 -41.72 -13.74
CA PRO A 19 -10.07 -41.88 -15.10
C PRO A 19 -8.57 -41.54 -15.15
N ARG A 20 -7.72 -42.49 -14.76
CA ARG A 20 -6.24 -42.36 -14.82
C ARG A 20 -5.63 -43.43 -15.74
N ALA A 21 -6.25 -43.69 -16.89
CA ALA A 21 -5.79 -44.73 -17.82
C ALA A 21 -6.01 -44.43 -19.30
N ALA A 22 -6.29 -43.17 -19.70
CA ALA A 22 -6.62 -42.82 -21.08
C ALA A 22 -5.57 -41.98 -21.82
N ASN A 23 -4.36 -41.77 -21.29
CA ASN A 23 -3.34 -40.96 -21.96
C ASN A 23 -2.03 -41.72 -22.22
N LYS A 24 -2.13 -42.89 -22.86
CA LYS A 24 -0.96 -43.71 -23.25
C LYS A 24 -0.76 -43.84 -24.77
N THR A 25 -1.49 -43.08 -25.58
CA THR A 25 -1.50 -43.25 -27.05
C THR A 25 -1.50 -41.93 -27.83
N ARG A 26 -0.58 -41.01 -27.53
CA ARG A 26 -0.14 -40.00 -28.51
C ARG A 26 1.37 -39.76 -28.45
N ALA A 27 1.97 -39.77 -29.64
CA ALA A 27 3.37 -39.50 -29.98
C ALA A 27 4.37 -40.65 -29.77
N ALA A 28 4.45 -41.53 -30.76
CA ALA A 28 5.73 -42.11 -31.15
C ALA A 28 6.66 -40.95 -31.56
N ALA A 29 7.41 -40.44 -30.60
CA ALA A 29 8.32 -39.32 -30.79
C ALA A 29 9.53 -39.79 -31.60
N VAL A 30 9.60 -39.37 -32.86
CA VAL A 30 10.85 -39.26 -33.59
C VAL A 30 11.83 -38.50 -32.68
N LYS A 31 12.91 -39.16 -32.25
CA LYS A 31 13.92 -38.58 -31.34
C LYS A 31 14.64 -37.43 -32.06
N ARG A 32 14.04 -36.23 -32.06
CA ARG A 32 14.71 -35.02 -32.51
C ARG A 32 15.86 -34.72 -31.53
N LYS A 33 17.03 -34.41 -32.08
CA LYS A 33 18.20 -33.99 -31.30
C LYS A 33 17.79 -32.78 -30.45
N VAL A 34 17.97 -32.89 -29.13
CA VAL A 34 17.73 -31.78 -28.21
C VAL A 34 18.74 -30.68 -28.52
N VAL A 35 18.29 -29.43 -28.56
CA VAL A 35 19.18 -28.27 -28.70
C VAL A 35 20.11 -28.24 -27.48
N ASP A 36 21.38 -28.51 -27.71
CA ASP A 36 22.42 -28.63 -26.69
C ASP A 36 23.30 -27.37 -26.58
N GLN A 37 23.28 -26.51 -27.60
CA GLN A 37 24.05 -25.27 -27.68
C GLN A 37 23.15 -24.05 -27.84
N PHE A 38 23.62 -22.92 -27.32
CA PHE A 38 22.95 -21.64 -27.50
C PHE A 38 23.17 -21.14 -28.93
N THR A 39 22.09 -20.80 -29.62
CA THR A 39 22.11 -20.09 -30.91
C THR A 39 21.21 -18.87 -30.81
N GLN A 40 21.50 -17.83 -31.60
CA GLN A 40 20.65 -16.65 -31.64
C GLN A 40 19.26 -16.97 -32.21
N GLU A 41 19.19 -17.84 -33.21
CA GLU A 41 17.93 -18.32 -33.79
C GLU A 41 17.03 -18.99 -32.74
N PHE A 42 17.62 -19.77 -31.82
CA PHE A 42 16.89 -20.35 -30.70
C PHE A 42 16.33 -19.26 -29.76
N ALA A 43 17.14 -18.25 -29.43
CA ALA A 43 16.73 -17.15 -28.57
C ALA A 43 15.55 -16.38 -29.18
N ASP A 44 15.63 -16.08 -30.47
CA ASP A 44 14.60 -15.34 -31.21
C ASP A 44 13.29 -16.13 -31.28
N GLU A 45 13.36 -17.42 -31.58
CA GLU A 45 12.19 -18.32 -31.60
C GLU A 45 11.57 -18.49 -30.22
N PHE A 46 12.40 -18.68 -29.19
CA PHE A 46 11.94 -18.77 -27.80
C PHE A 46 11.21 -17.49 -27.39
N CYS A 47 11.78 -16.32 -27.69
CA CYS A 47 11.15 -15.03 -27.43
C CYS A 47 9.87 -14.82 -28.24
N ARG A 48 9.81 -15.29 -29.50
CA ARG A 48 8.59 -15.25 -30.33
C ARG A 48 7.46 -16.03 -29.65
N LEU A 49 7.71 -17.26 -29.21
CA LEU A 49 6.71 -18.08 -28.52
C LEU A 49 6.22 -17.42 -27.21
N ILE A 50 7.12 -16.80 -26.45
CA ILE A 50 6.74 -16.07 -25.24
C ILE A 50 5.84 -14.87 -25.59
N ARG A 51 6.12 -14.13 -26.66
CA ARG A 51 5.25 -13.02 -27.13
C ARG A 51 3.85 -13.51 -27.48
N GLU A 52 3.73 -14.71 -28.05
CA GLU A 52 2.45 -15.38 -28.35
C GLU A 52 1.74 -15.95 -27.10
N ASP A 53 2.22 -15.63 -25.90
CA ASP A 53 1.70 -16.09 -24.61
C ASP A 53 1.77 -17.62 -24.43
N HIS A 54 2.78 -18.27 -25.00
CA HIS A 54 3.11 -19.63 -24.61
C HIS A 54 3.76 -19.66 -23.23
N THR A 55 3.33 -20.58 -22.40
CA THR A 55 3.99 -20.78 -21.10
C THR A 55 5.35 -21.44 -21.32
N ILE A 56 6.32 -21.14 -20.44
CA ILE A 56 7.62 -21.84 -20.46
C ILE A 56 7.40 -23.37 -20.44
N ARG A 57 6.40 -23.85 -19.71
CA ARG A 57 6.09 -25.27 -19.59
C ARG A 57 5.64 -25.88 -20.92
N GLU A 58 4.87 -25.15 -21.71
CA GLU A 58 4.48 -25.56 -23.06
C GLU A 58 5.70 -25.58 -23.98
N ILE A 59 6.53 -24.55 -23.93
CA ILE A 59 7.73 -24.45 -24.76
C ILE A 59 8.68 -25.60 -24.47
N ILE A 60 9.07 -25.84 -23.20
CA ILE A 60 9.98 -26.95 -22.85
C ILE A 60 9.40 -28.34 -23.16
N ALA A 61 8.08 -28.47 -23.30
CA ALA A 61 7.44 -29.72 -23.67
C ALA A 61 7.49 -29.97 -25.20
N MET A 62 7.85 -28.97 -26.00
CA MET A 62 7.96 -29.14 -27.45
C MET A 62 9.15 -30.04 -27.81
N PRO A 63 9.04 -30.86 -28.87
CA PRO A 63 10.11 -31.76 -29.27
C PRO A 63 11.41 -31.03 -29.61
N GLY A 64 12.50 -31.41 -28.95
CA GLY A 64 13.84 -30.85 -29.19
C GLY A 64 14.17 -29.62 -28.34
N MET A 65 13.25 -29.13 -27.50
CA MET A 65 13.52 -27.99 -26.62
C MET A 65 14.43 -28.36 -25.44
N PRO A 66 15.35 -27.47 -25.04
CA PRO A 66 16.22 -27.69 -23.89
C PRO A 66 15.44 -27.56 -22.57
N SER A 67 16.04 -28.10 -21.50
CA SER A 67 15.47 -27.96 -20.16
C SER A 67 15.44 -26.49 -19.71
N TRP A 68 14.53 -26.15 -18.79
CA TRP A 68 14.48 -24.80 -18.21
C TRP A 68 15.80 -24.39 -17.56
N SER A 69 16.49 -25.32 -16.88
CA SER A 69 17.80 -25.07 -16.27
C SER A 69 18.86 -24.65 -17.30
N THR A 70 18.84 -25.27 -18.48
CA THR A 70 19.74 -24.93 -19.60
C THR A 70 19.44 -23.53 -20.12
N ILE A 71 18.16 -23.23 -20.40
CA ILE A 71 17.72 -21.92 -20.90
C ILE A 71 18.08 -20.81 -19.91
N HIS A 72 17.80 -21.02 -18.62
CA HIS A 72 18.16 -20.08 -17.57
C HIS A 72 19.68 -19.92 -17.44
N GLY A 73 20.45 -20.98 -17.68
CA GLY A 73 21.91 -20.93 -17.78
C GLY A 73 22.42 -20.08 -18.96
N TRP A 74 21.71 -20.06 -20.09
CA TRP A 74 22.02 -19.18 -21.22
C TRP A 74 21.65 -17.73 -20.94
N MET A 75 20.48 -17.46 -20.34
CA MET A 75 20.08 -16.10 -19.94
C MET A 75 21.05 -15.46 -18.94
N ARG A 76 21.73 -16.26 -18.10
CA ARG A 76 22.78 -15.76 -17.19
C ARG A 76 24.07 -15.40 -17.91
N ARG A 77 24.40 -16.08 -19.01
CA ARG A 77 25.64 -15.87 -19.77
C ARG A 77 25.50 -14.84 -20.89
N HIS A 78 24.29 -14.67 -21.43
CA HIS A 78 23.98 -13.79 -22.54
C HIS A 78 22.96 -12.73 -22.09
N ALA A 79 23.45 -11.55 -21.75
CA ALA A 79 22.61 -10.46 -21.23
C ALA A 79 21.58 -9.96 -22.26
N SER A 80 21.93 -9.95 -23.55
CA SER A 80 21.01 -9.60 -24.65
C SER A 80 19.80 -10.53 -24.66
N PHE A 81 20.01 -11.85 -24.61
CA PHE A 81 18.92 -12.82 -24.57
C PHE A 81 17.99 -12.62 -23.36
N LYS A 82 18.56 -12.31 -22.18
CA LYS A 82 17.76 -11.99 -21.00
C LYS A 82 16.91 -10.74 -21.22
N GLN A 83 17.47 -9.70 -21.84
CA GLN A 83 16.74 -8.47 -22.15
C GLN A 83 15.61 -8.73 -23.16
N ASP A 84 15.90 -9.45 -24.24
CA ASP A 84 14.90 -9.81 -25.26
C ASP A 84 13.77 -10.66 -24.67
N TYR A 85 14.09 -11.54 -23.72
CA TYR A 85 13.10 -12.31 -22.97
C TYR A 85 12.21 -11.42 -22.09
N LEU A 86 12.76 -10.41 -21.42
CA LEU A 86 11.98 -9.47 -20.62
C LEU A 86 11.07 -8.62 -21.49
N LEU A 87 11.56 -8.14 -22.64
CA LEU A 87 10.75 -7.43 -23.63
C LEU A 87 9.64 -8.32 -24.21
N ALA A 88 9.95 -9.58 -24.51
CA ALA A 88 8.95 -10.56 -24.95
C ALA A 88 7.87 -10.80 -23.87
N ARG A 89 8.27 -10.87 -22.59
CA ARG A 89 7.35 -10.97 -21.46
C ARG A 89 6.44 -9.75 -21.34
N ASP A 90 6.98 -8.55 -21.50
CA ASP A 90 6.18 -7.32 -21.48
C ASP A 90 5.18 -7.28 -22.64
N ALA A 91 5.62 -7.57 -23.88
CA ALA A 91 4.77 -7.60 -25.06
C ALA A 91 3.67 -8.68 -25.00
N SER A 92 3.95 -9.82 -24.35
CA SER A 92 2.94 -10.88 -24.18
C SER A 92 1.73 -10.45 -23.35
N ALA A 93 1.82 -9.35 -22.59
CA ALA A 93 0.69 -8.80 -21.85
C ALA A 93 -0.46 -8.37 -22.78
N ASP A 94 -0.14 -7.87 -23.98
CA ASP A 94 -1.12 -7.47 -24.99
C ASP A 94 -1.92 -8.70 -25.50
N ILE A 95 -1.27 -9.86 -25.64
CA ILE A 95 -1.94 -11.12 -25.99
C ILE A 95 -2.80 -11.65 -24.84
N VAL A 96 -2.33 -11.51 -23.59
CA VAL A 96 -3.12 -11.88 -22.41
C VAL A 96 -4.38 -11.01 -22.32
N GLU A 97 -4.29 -9.71 -22.62
CA GLU A 97 -5.47 -8.83 -22.72
C GLU A 97 -6.48 -9.33 -23.75
N ALA A 98 -6.02 -9.64 -24.98
CA ALA A 98 -6.90 -10.18 -26.01
C ALA A 98 -7.60 -11.46 -25.55
N LYS A 99 -6.89 -12.38 -24.87
CA LYS A 99 -7.48 -13.60 -24.29
C LYS A 99 -8.52 -13.29 -23.20
N ILE A 100 -8.29 -12.28 -22.35
CA ILE A 100 -9.29 -11.83 -21.36
C ILE A 100 -10.58 -11.41 -22.06
N ILE A 101 -10.47 -10.61 -23.13
CA ILE A 101 -11.62 -10.15 -23.91
C ILE A 101 -12.33 -11.33 -24.57
N GLU A 102 -11.59 -12.29 -25.15
CA GLU A 102 -12.17 -13.50 -25.74
C GLU A 102 -12.92 -14.34 -24.71
N ILE A 103 -12.31 -14.63 -23.56
CA ILE A 103 -12.94 -15.40 -22.48
C ILE A 103 -14.21 -14.70 -21.99
N SER A 104 -14.19 -13.38 -21.85
CA SER A 104 -15.37 -12.60 -21.45
C SER A 104 -16.56 -12.79 -22.40
N LYS A 105 -16.31 -12.98 -23.70
CA LYS A 105 -17.34 -13.21 -24.73
C LYS A 105 -17.86 -14.65 -24.76
N THR A 106 -17.17 -15.60 -24.12
CA THR A 106 -17.57 -17.02 -24.12
C THR A 106 -18.61 -17.38 -23.07
N ALA A 107 -18.77 -16.56 -22.03
CA ALA A 107 -19.74 -16.81 -20.96
C ALA A 107 -21.19 -16.64 -21.48
N LYS A 108 -21.99 -17.70 -21.39
CA LYS A 108 -23.40 -17.72 -21.85
C LYS A 108 -24.37 -18.17 -20.75
N ASP A 109 -23.90 -19.01 -19.84
CA ASP A 109 -24.65 -19.58 -18.71
C ASP A 109 -23.98 -19.26 -17.37
N LYS A 110 -24.69 -19.50 -16.25
CA LYS A 110 -24.23 -19.14 -14.90
C LYS A 110 -22.91 -19.82 -14.50
N ASP A 111 -22.73 -21.09 -14.88
CA ASP A 111 -21.53 -21.84 -14.54
C ASP A 111 -20.33 -21.38 -15.40
N SER A 112 -20.56 -21.12 -16.70
CA SER A 112 -19.57 -20.53 -17.60
C SER A 112 -19.15 -19.13 -17.16
N ALA A 113 -20.07 -18.33 -16.62
CA ALA A 113 -19.78 -16.99 -16.12
C ALA A 113 -18.88 -17.03 -14.87
N ALA A 114 -19.12 -17.98 -13.97
CA ALA A 114 -18.27 -18.19 -12.80
C ALA A 114 -16.85 -18.64 -13.23
N ALA A 115 -16.74 -19.58 -14.16
CA ALA A 115 -15.46 -20.02 -14.70
C ALA A 115 -14.70 -18.89 -15.42
N ALA A 116 -15.39 -18.13 -16.27
CA ALA A 116 -14.82 -16.99 -16.99
C ALA A 116 -14.32 -15.91 -16.03
N ARG A 117 -15.04 -15.63 -14.95
CA ARG A 117 -14.61 -14.67 -13.91
C ARG A 117 -13.29 -15.11 -13.26
N VAL A 118 -13.18 -16.38 -12.86
CA VAL A 118 -11.94 -16.89 -12.24
C VAL A 118 -10.77 -16.81 -13.21
N GLN A 119 -10.99 -17.19 -14.48
CA GLN A 119 -9.95 -17.14 -15.51
C GLN A 119 -9.50 -15.69 -15.81
N THR A 120 -10.45 -14.78 -16.01
CA THR A 120 -10.15 -13.37 -16.31
C THR A 120 -9.43 -12.68 -15.15
N SER A 121 -9.84 -12.92 -13.90
CA SER A 121 -9.14 -12.40 -12.72
C SER A 121 -7.70 -12.92 -12.61
N ALA A 122 -7.47 -14.21 -12.87
CA ALA A 122 -6.13 -14.78 -12.88
C ALA A 122 -5.26 -14.18 -14.00
N LEU A 123 -5.80 -14.03 -15.21
CA LEU A 123 -5.10 -13.44 -16.34
C LEU A 123 -4.82 -11.94 -16.13
N GLN A 124 -5.72 -11.18 -15.54
CA GLN A 124 -5.51 -9.77 -15.20
C GLN A 124 -4.33 -9.61 -14.24
N TRP A 125 -4.27 -10.45 -13.20
CA TRP A 125 -3.12 -10.46 -12.29
C TRP A 125 -1.81 -10.79 -13.02
N VAL A 126 -1.82 -11.79 -13.90
CA VAL A 126 -0.64 -12.15 -14.71
C VAL A 126 -0.23 -11.00 -15.63
N ALA A 127 -1.18 -10.34 -16.32
CA ALA A 127 -0.91 -9.21 -17.21
C ALA A 127 -0.25 -8.06 -16.45
N GLY A 128 -0.78 -7.68 -15.29
CA GLY A 128 -0.21 -6.64 -14.43
C GLY A 128 1.17 -6.99 -13.86
N LYS A 129 1.52 -8.27 -13.74
CA LYS A 129 2.89 -8.71 -13.36
C LYS A 129 3.85 -8.76 -14.54
N ARG A 130 3.36 -8.90 -15.77
CA ARG A 130 4.19 -8.95 -16.98
C ARG A 130 4.52 -7.56 -17.50
N SER A 131 3.57 -6.64 -17.43
CA SER A 131 3.77 -5.26 -17.87
C SER A 131 3.19 -4.27 -16.87
N ALA A 132 3.94 -3.20 -16.60
CA ALA A 132 3.45 -2.09 -15.78
C ALA A 132 2.26 -1.36 -16.40
N ARG A 133 2.02 -1.49 -17.72
CA ARG A 133 0.88 -0.86 -18.41
C ARG A 133 -0.46 -1.39 -17.93
N TYR A 134 -0.53 -2.70 -17.67
CA TYR A 134 -1.74 -3.40 -17.21
C TYR A 134 -1.79 -3.53 -15.67
N GLY A 135 -0.81 -2.96 -14.97
CA GLY A 135 -0.81 -2.91 -13.52
C GLY A 135 -1.84 -1.90 -13.00
N GLU A 136 -2.53 -2.25 -11.92
CA GLU A 136 -3.41 -1.32 -11.24
C GLU A 136 -2.62 -0.14 -10.66
N ARG A 137 -3.09 1.09 -10.91
CA ARG A 137 -2.50 2.33 -10.40
C ARG A 137 -3.46 2.96 -9.42
N VAL A 138 -3.02 3.11 -8.18
CA VAL A 138 -3.81 3.77 -7.12
C VAL A 138 -3.25 5.19 -6.93
N HIS A 139 -4.11 6.20 -7.06
CA HIS A 139 -3.80 7.57 -6.66
C HIS A 139 -4.37 7.79 -5.26
N HIS A 140 -3.53 8.23 -4.33
CA HIS A 140 -3.97 8.58 -2.98
C HIS A 140 -4.03 10.09 -2.85
N ASP A 141 -5.24 10.63 -2.78
CA ASP A 141 -5.44 12.03 -2.39
C ASP A 141 -5.30 12.11 -0.86
N LEU A 142 -4.08 12.35 -0.40
CA LEU A 142 -3.79 12.55 1.01
C LEU A 142 -4.25 13.96 1.41
N GLN A 143 -5.50 14.07 1.85
CA GLN A 143 -5.96 15.24 2.58
C GLN A 143 -5.37 15.16 3.99
N HIS A 144 -4.51 16.11 4.35
CA HIS A 144 -4.12 16.30 5.74
C HIS A 144 -5.37 16.77 6.47
N LEU A 145 -6.01 15.88 7.22
CA LEU A 145 -7.12 16.22 8.09
C LEU A 145 -6.59 16.49 9.50
N ASP A 146 -7.19 17.46 10.18
CA ASP A 146 -6.97 17.65 11.61
C ASP A 146 -7.59 16.50 12.43
N ARG A 147 -7.43 16.54 13.76
CA ARG A 147 -8.02 15.55 14.68
C ARG A 147 -9.56 15.47 14.57
N ASN A 148 -10.20 16.50 14.03
CA ASN A 148 -11.64 16.63 13.92
C ASN A 148 -12.16 16.26 12.51
N GLY A 149 -11.29 15.86 11.60
CA GLY A 149 -11.65 15.46 10.24
C GLY A 149 -11.84 16.63 9.27
N ASN A 150 -11.46 17.84 9.63
CA ASN A 150 -11.48 19.01 8.73
C ASN A 150 -10.14 19.12 7.99
N PRO A 151 -10.11 19.66 6.76
CA PRO A 151 -8.85 19.90 6.05
C PRO A 151 -7.94 20.80 6.91
N ALA A 152 -6.82 20.25 7.35
CA ALA A 152 -5.77 20.99 8.02
C ALA A 152 -5.20 21.98 6.99
N ASP A 153 -5.37 23.28 7.27
CA ASP A 153 -4.75 24.32 6.47
C ASP A 153 -3.23 24.09 6.45
N PRO A 154 -2.59 23.87 5.28
CA PRO A 154 -1.17 23.61 5.17
C PRO A 154 -0.28 24.71 5.80
N GLN A 155 -0.83 25.91 6.06
CA GLN A 155 -0.09 27.03 6.65
C GLN A 155 -0.22 27.16 8.17
N ALA A 156 -1.06 26.37 8.84
CA ALA A 156 -1.23 26.42 10.29
C ALA A 156 -0.27 25.47 11.02
N VAL A 157 1.04 25.75 10.95
CA VAL A 157 2.00 25.11 11.87
C VAL A 157 1.90 25.82 13.21
N ASP A 158 1.34 25.16 14.23
CA ASP A 158 1.37 25.68 15.60
C ASP A 158 2.80 25.56 16.18
N ILE A 159 3.61 26.57 15.89
CA ILE A 159 5.00 26.71 16.36
C ILE A 159 5.06 26.69 17.90
N ALA A 160 4.00 27.13 18.59
CA ALA A 160 3.96 27.14 20.04
C ALA A 160 3.91 25.72 20.62
N SER A 161 3.15 24.80 20.00
CA SER A 161 3.12 23.39 20.41
C SER A 161 4.48 22.69 20.21
N LEU A 162 5.19 23.01 19.12
CA LEU A 162 6.48 22.41 18.79
C LEU A 162 7.61 22.96 19.67
N ALA A 163 7.50 24.20 20.12
CA ALA A 163 8.48 24.85 20.99
C ALA A 163 8.34 24.45 22.46
N MET A 164 7.12 24.21 22.94
CA MET A 164 6.85 23.84 24.35
C MET A 164 7.44 22.47 24.75
N ASP A 165 7.62 21.54 23.81
CA ASP A 165 8.08 20.17 24.09
C ASP A 165 9.61 20.04 24.22
N LYS A 166 10.36 21.10 23.90
CA LYS A 166 11.84 21.10 23.91
C LYS A 166 12.48 22.10 24.85
N LEU A 167 11.67 22.87 25.58
CA LEU A 167 12.16 23.96 26.42
C LEU A 167 12.12 23.55 27.90
N THR A 168 13.25 23.73 28.59
CA THR A 168 13.34 23.46 30.02
C THR A 168 12.58 24.54 30.83
N THR A 169 12.19 24.23 32.07
CA THR A 169 11.44 25.15 32.93
C THR A 169 12.15 26.50 33.14
N ALA A 170 13.49 26.51 33.13
CA ALA A 170 14.28 27.73 33.25
C ALA A 170 14.19 28.61 32.00
N GLU A 171 14.25 28.00 30.82
CA GLU A 171 14.10 28.67 29.53
C GLU A 171 12.67 29.20 29.34
N LEU A 172 11.65 28.46 29.80
CA LEU A 172 10.26 28.93 29.83
C LEU A 172 10.09 30.17 30.72
N LYS A 173 10.70 30.17 31.93
CA LYS A 173 10.66 31.34 32.83
C LYS A 173 11.35 32.56 32.23
N MET A 174 12.48 32.37 31.56
CA MET A 174 13.18 33.45 30.86
C MET A 174 12.35 34.00 29.70
N LEU A 175 11.70 33.12 28.93
CA LEU A 175 10.81 33.51 27.85
C LEU A 175 9.62 34.34 28.38
N ILE A 176 8.94 33.87 29.43
CA ILE A 176 7.83 34.57 30.08
C ILE A 176 8.27 35.95 30.60
N TYR A 177 9.44 36.04 31.25
CA TYR A 177 10.00 37.31 31.72
C TYR A 177 10.24 38.31 30.57
N LEU A 178 10.81 37.84 29.45
CA LEU A 178 11.05 38.68 28.28
C LEU A 178 9.74 39.15 27.65
N TYR A 179 8.75 38.28 27.50
CA TYR A 179 7.42 38.65 27.00
C TYR A 179 6.73 39.68 27.91
N ARG A 180 6.84 39.55 29.24
CA ARG A 180 6.32 40.53 30.21
C ARG A 180 7.03 41.88 30.08
N LYS A 181 8.36 41.87 29.92
CA LYS A 181 9.17 43.09 29.71
C LYS A 181 8.87 43.78 28.37
N MET A 182 8.47 43.01 27.36
CA MET A 182 8.03 43.51 26.07
C MET A 182 6.53 43.86 26.01
N GLY A 183 5.80 43.76 27.14
CA GLY A 183 4.40 44.19 27.25
C GLY A 183 3.37 43.21 26.68
N VAL A 184 3.75 41.95 26.42
CA VAL A 184 2.84 40.91 25.93
C VAL A 184 2.19 40.20 27.11
N ILE A 185 0.86 40.31 27.22
CA ILE A 185 0.07 39.66 28.27
C ILE A 185 -0.22 38.21 27.85
N LEU A 186 0.28 37.24 28.61
CA LEU A 186 0.00 35.82 28.40
C LEU A 186 -1.44 35.48 28.84
N PRO A 187 -2.18 34.65 28.08
CA PRO A 187 -3.56 34.31 28.41
C PRO A 187 -3.64 33.43 29.68
N HIS A 188 -4.47 33.85 30.63
CA HIS A 188 -4.79 33.20 31.92
C HIS A 188 -3.74 33.32 33.05
N GLU A 189 -3.43 34.54 33.47
CA GLU A 189 -2.80 34.83 34.78
C GLU A 189 -3.90 35.37 35.74
N PRO A 190 -3.98 34.92 37.03
CA PRO A 190 -4.92 35.51 37.98
C PRO A 190 -4.58 37.00 38.21
N PRO A 191 -5.58 37.89 38.32
CA PRO A 191 -5.32 39.33 38.41
C PRO A 191 -4.51 39.66 39.68
N PRO A 192 -3.53 40.58 39.60
CA PRO A 192 -2.76 40.99 40.75
C PRO A 192 -3.64 41.74 41.76
N GLU A 193 -3.56 41.38 43.05
CA GLU A 193 -4.18 42.13 44.13
C GLU A 193 -3.61 43.57 44.16
N THR A 194 -4.46 44.55 43.88
CA THR A 194 -4.16 45.97 44.05
C THR A 194 -4.19 46.33 45.53
N ILE A 195 -3.01 46.56 46.11
CA ILE A 195 -2.89 47.30 47.38
C ILE A 195 -2.99 48.78 47.01
N GLU A 196 -4.16 49.39 47.26
CA GLU A 196 -4.39 50.81 47.00
C GLU A 196 -3.68 51.68 48.04
N HIS A 197 -2.65 52.41 47.60
CA HIS A 197 -2.22 53.64 48.24
C HIS A 197 -2.64 54.79 47.32
N ASP A 198 -3.82 55.35 47.57
CA ASP A 198 -4.35 56.50 46.84
C ASP A 198 -3.96 57.80 47.56
N SER A 199 -3.42 58.75 46.81
CA SER A 199 -2.90 60.03 47.30
C SER A 199 -3.09 61.11 46.23
N ALA A 200 -3.79 62.16 46.67
CA ALA A 200 -3.98 63.48 46.07
C ALA A 200 -5.05 63.57 44.96
N GLY A 201 -6.05 64.44 45.01
CA GLY A 201 -6.32 65.58 45.89
C GLY A 201 -7.18 66.57 45.11
N GLU A 202 -8.28 67.04 45.70
CA GLU A 202 -9.06 68.15 45.16
C GLU A 202 -9.54 69.02 46.32
N VAL A 203 -9.11 70.28 46.33
CA VAL A 203 -9.60 71.37 47.18
C VAL A 203 -9.92 72.53 46.26
N PRO A 204 -11.13 73.10 46.35
CA PRO A 204 -11.29 74.42 46.99
C PRO A 204 -12.66 74.52 47.73
N ALA A 205 -13.03 75.49 48.57
CA ALA A 205 -12.46 76.72 49.12
C ALA A 205 -13.35 77.17 50.30
N LEU A 206 -12.74 77.87 51.26
CA LEU A 206 -13.29 78.92 52.14
C LEU A 206 -14.38 78.56 53.18
N ASP A 207 -13.98 78.59 54.45
CA ASP A 207 -14.66 79.43 55.43
C ASP A 207 -13.64 80.06 56.40
N GLU A 208 -13.99 81.24 56.87
CA GLU A 208 -13.15 82.34 57.37
C GLU A 208 -12.37 82.13 58.70
N PRO A 209 -11.43 83.04 59.03
CA PRO A 209 -10.49 82.87 60.13
C PRO A 209 -11.10 83.27 61.48
N HIS A 210 -10.92 82.44 62.50
CA HIS A 210 -10.93 82.90 63.88
C HIS A 210 -9.49 83.24 64.28
N GLY A 211 -9.23 84.55 64.27
CA GLY A 211 -8.04 85.12 64.88
C GLY A 211 -8.11 85.09 66.40
N ASP A 212 -6.92 85.33 66.93
CA ASP A 212 -6.65 86.11 68.14
C ASP A 212 -6.80 85.33 69.45
N GLU A 213 -5.67 85.02 70.12
CA GLU A 213 -5.03 85.88 71.16
C GLU A 213 -5.90 85.78 72.44
N ASP A 214 -5.44 85.35 73.61
CA ASP A 214 -4.24 85.62 74.41
C ASP A 214 -4.14 84.48 75.46
N ASN A 215 -2.98 83.98 75.87
CA ASN A 215 -1.93 84.58 76.71
C ASN A 215 -2.37 84.96 78.14
N ASP A 216 -1.44 84.69 79.07
CA ASP A 216 -1.29 85.20 80.44
C ASP A 216 -1.95 84.47 81.63
N ASP A 217 -1.07 83.76 82.38
CA ASP A 217 -0.73 83.99 83.79
C ASP A 217 -1.86 84.32 84.80
N ASP A 218 -2.25 83.33 85.62
CA ASP A 218 -2.02 83.21 87.08
C ASP A 218 -2.73 81.95 87.66
#